data_AF-E2B1A1-F1
#
_entry.id   AF-E2B1A1-F1
#
_cell.length_a   1.000
_cell.length_b   1.000
_cell.length_c   1.000
_cell.angle_alpha   90.00
_cell.angle_beta   90.00
_cell.angle_gamma   90.00
#
_symmetry.space_group_name_H-M   'P 1'
#
loop_
_entity.id
_entity.type
_entity.pdbx_description
1 polymer ?
#
loop_
_entity_poly.entity_id
_entity_poly.type
_entity_poly.pdbx_seq_one_letter_code
_entity_poly.pdbx_strand_id
1 'polypeptide(L)' 'KEYLRRILLHYFIQKKSAAEAHRILIETYGDHTLSEITCRDWFRRFKNNDFDVEAKD' A
#
# COMPACT_ATOMS: atom_id res chain seq x y z
N LYS A 1 -1.82 -10.78 -3.34
CA LYS A 1 -1.73 -9.44 -2.69
C LYS A 1 -0.86 -8.43 -3.45
N GLU A 2 -0.01 -8.88 -4.38
CA GLU A 2 0.86 -8.02 -5.20
C GLU A 2 0.13 -6.83 -5.88
N TYR A 3 -1.05 -7.09 -6.47
CA TYR A 3 -1.90 -6.04 -7.03
C TYR A 3 -2.22 -4.91 -6.03
N LEU A 4 -2.56 -5.25 -4.78
CA LEU A 4 -2.83 -4.26 -3.73
C LEU A 4 -1.57 -3.46 -3.36
N ARG A 5 -0.38 -4.10 -3.41
CA ARG A 5 0.91 -3.44 -3.17
C ARG A 5 1.28 -2.48 -4.31
N ARG A 6 0.99 -2.85 -5.57
CA ARG A 6 1.12 -1.94 -6.74
C ARG A 6 0.21 -0.72 -6.62
N ILE A 7 -1.02 -0.90 -6.13
CA ILE A 7 -1.93 0.22 -5.83
C ILE A 7 -1.35 1.12 -4.73
N LEU A 8 -0.83 0.54 -3.64
CA LEU A 8 -0.18 1.32 -2.57
C LEU A 8 1.01 2.14 -3.10
N LEU A 9 1.83 1.56 -3.97
CA LEU A 9 2.94 2.27 -4.62
C LEU A 9 2.42 3.45 -5.46
N HIS A 10 1.34 3.25 -6.22
CA HIS A 10 0.70 4.32 -6.99
C HIS A 10 0.23 5.47 -6.08
N TYR A 11 -0.44 5.17 -4.97
CA TYR A 11 -0.86 6.18 -3.99
C TYR A 11 0.31 6.88 -3.29
N PHE A 12 1.39 6.15 -3.01
CA PHE A 12 2.62 6.74 -2.48
C PHE A 12 3.25 7.74 -3.45
N ILE A 13 3.32 7.39 -4.74
CA ILE A 13 3.83 8.30 -5.79
C ILE A 13 2.96 9.56 -5.89
N GLN A 14 1.64 9.43 -5.73
CA GLN A 14 0.70 10.55 -5.64
C GLN A 14 0.80 11.35 -4.32
N LYS A 15 1.78 11.09 -3.46
CA LYS A 15 1.99 11.77 -2.17
C LYS A 15 0.84 11.61 -1.17
N LYS A 16 -0.01 10.59 -1.33
CA LYS A 16 -0.97 10.22 -0.28
C LYS A 16 -0.24 9.70 0.95
N SER A 17 -0.89 9.75 2.10
CA SER A 17 -0.45 9.07 3.33
C SER A 17 -0.90 7.59 3.34
N ALA A 18 -0.28 6.79 4.21
CA ALA A 18 -0.66 5.39 4.38
C ALA A 18 -2.12 5.24 4.86
N ALA A 19 -2.58 6.17 5.70
CA ALA A 19 -3.95 6.21 6.19
C ALA A 19 -4.96 6.53 5.07
N GLU A 20 -4.67 7.50 4.22
CA GLU A 20 -5.52 7.80 3.05
C GLU A 20 -5.56 6.63 2.07
N ALA A 21 -4.40 6.03 1.77
CA ALA A 21 -4.32 4.88 0.89
C ALA A 21 -5.10 3.67 1.43
N HIS A 22 -5.03 3.42 2.74
CA HIS A 22 -5.80 2.37 3.41
C HIS A 22 -7.32 2.63 3.34
N ARG A 23 -7.77 3.86 3.61
CA ARG A 23 -9.18 4.25 3.49
C ARG A 23 -9.71 4.01 2.07
N ILE A 24 -8.97 4.47 1.06
CA ILE A 24 -9.35 4.28 -0.35
C ILE A 24 -9.41 2.79 -0.70
N LEU A 25 -8.47 1.98 -0.20
CA LEU A 25 -8.47 0.54 -0.44
C LEU A 25 -9.72 -0.13 0.14
N ILE A 26 -10.06 0.14 1.40
CA ILE A 26 -11.27 -0.40 2.03
C ILE A 26 -12.53 0.04 1.29
N GLU A 27 -12.63 1.31 0.92
CA GLU A 27 -13.79 1.84 0.20
C GLU A 27 -13.97 1.20 -1.18
N THR A 28 -12.87 0.92 -1.88
CA THR A 28 -12.90 0.38 -3.25
C THR A 28 -13.07 -1.15 -3.29
N TYR A 29 -12.41 -1.87 -2.38
CA TYR A 29 -12.26 -3.34 -2.45
C TYR A 29 -12.82 -4.07 -1.22
N GLY A 30 -13.34 -3.34 -0.22
CA GLY A 30 -13.91 -3.89 1.00
C GLY A 30 -12.89 -4.43 2.01
N ASP A 31 -13.39 -5.24 2.94
CA ASP A 31 -12.63 -5.72 4.10
C ASP A 31 -11.58 -6.79 3.77
N HIS A 32 -11.57 -7.32 2.55
CA HIS A 32 -10.58 -8.30 2.09
C HIS A 32 -9.23 -7.68 1.65
N THR A 33 -8.96 -6.45 2.07
CA THR A 33 -7.78 -5.66 1.68
C THR A 33 -6.61 -5.81 2.65
N LEU A 34 -5.56 -5.00 2.43
CA LEU A 34 -4.41 -4.93 3.34
C LEU A 34 -4.82 -4.21 4.62
N SER A 35 -4.37 -4.71 5.77
CA SER A 35 -4.56 -3.99 7.03
C SER A 35 -3.78 -2.68 7.05
N GLU A 36 -4.20 -1.73 7.88
CA GLU A 36 -3.50 -0.45 8.04
C GLU A 36 -2.03 -0.63 8.41
N ILE A 37 -1.71 -1.62 9.25
CA ILE A 37 -0.33 -1.95 9.64
C ILE A 37 0.48 -2.34 8.40
N THR A 38 -0.06 -3.23 7.56
CA THR A 38 0.60 -3.63 6.32
C THR A 38 0.79 -2.44 5.38
N CYS A 39 -0.22 -1.57 5.22
CA CYS A 39 -0.09 -0.35 4.42
C CYS A 39 1.06 0.55 4.94
N ARG A 40 1.16 0.75 6.26
CA ARG A 40 2.22 1.55 6.88
C ARG A 40 3.61 0.96 6.65
N ASP A 41 3.77 -0.35 6.75
CA ASP A 41 5.05 -1.01 6.54
C ASP A 41 5.51 -0.91 5.08
N TRP A 42 4.59 -1.07 4.11
CA TRP A 42 4.88 -0.81 2.69
C TRP A 42 5.29 0.65 2.45
N PHE A 43 4.60 1.60 3.06
CA PHE A 43 4.97 3.01 2.96
C PHE A 43 6.34 3.31 3.56
N ARG A 44 6.75 2.60 4.63
CA ARG A 44 8.11 2.71 5.17
C ARG A 44 9.15 2.21 4.17
N ARG A 45 8.88 1.08 3.48
CA ARG A 45 9.76 0.57 2.41
C ARG A 45 9.89 1.55 1.25
N PHE A 46 8.77 2.07 0.76
CA PHE A 46 8.77 3.05 -0.34
C PHE A 46 9.56 4.33 0.00
N LYS A 47 9.50 4.79 1.26
CA LYS A 47 10.32 5.92 1.73
C LYS A 47 11.83 5.63 1.71
N ASN A 48 12.22 4.36 1.80
CA ASN A 48 13.60 3.91 1.69
C ASN A 48 14.01 3.59 0.24
N ASN A 49 13.21 4.01 -0.75
CA ASN A 49 13.38 3.70 -2.18
C ASN A 49 13.32 2.20 -2.53
N ASP A 50 12.74 1.37 -1.65
CA ASP A 50 12.45 -0.02 -1.94
C ASP A 50 11.05 -0.12 -2.56
N PHE A 51 11.01 -0.22 -3.89
CA PHE A 51 9.80 -0.30 -4.70
C PHE A 51 9.48 -1.72 -5.17
N ASP A 52 10.18 -2.73 -4.65
CA ASP A 52 9.93 -4.12 -5.00
C ASP A 52 8.64 -4.61 -4.33
N VAL A 53 7.55 -4.54 -5.09
CA VAL A 53 6.20 -4.96 -4.71
C VAL A 53 5.97 -6.47 -4.88
N GLU A 54 6.89 -7.13 -5.59
CA GLU A 54 6.98 -8.59 -5.68
C GLU A 54 7.72 -9.08 -4.45
N ALA A 55 7.03 -9.06 -3.30
CA ALA A 55 7.53 -9.84 -2.18
C ALA A 55 7.58 -11.31 -2.61
N LYS A 56 8.79 -11.87 -2.67
CA LYS A 56 9.07 -13.31 -2.70
C LYS A 56 8.70 -13.88 -1.33
N ASP A 57 7.42 -13.81 -0.98
CA ASP A 57 6.87 -14.62 0.11
C ASP A 57 6.85 -16.10 -0.32
#